data_AF-A0A9X9BBP0-F1
#
_entry.id   AF-A0A9X9BBP0-F1
#
_cell.length_a   1.000
_cell.length_b   1.000
_cell.length_c   1.000
_cell.angle_alpha   90.00
_cell.angle_beta   90.00
_cell.angle_gamma   90.00
#
_symmetry.space_group_name_H-M   'P 1'
#
loop_
_entity.id
_entity.type
_entity.pdbx_description
1 polymer ?
#
loop_
_entity_poly.entity_id
_entity_poly.type
_entity_poly.pdbx_seq_one_letter_code
_entity_poly.pdbx_strand_id
1 'polypeptide(L)'
;MTGITVSDSAAKRIAKILGSEPGKTALRVSVEGGGCSGFSYKYDLVDEQTDDDIVIEKLGAKVLIDSISVPYMDGSEIDFVDDLMGQSFQIRNPNATSSCGCGTSFAI
;
A
#
# COMPACT_ATOMS: atom_id res chain seq x y z
N MET A 1 -3.24 7.42 16.82
CA MET A 1 -1.92 7.56 16.17
C MET A 1 -1.85 6.39 15.21
N THR A 2 -2.12 6.63 13.93
CA THR A 2 -2.21 5.57 12.92
C THR A 2 -0.84 4.90 12.78
N GLY A 3 -0.79 3.59 12.90
CA GLY A 3 0.46 2.82 12.93
C GLY A 3 1.08 2.58 11.55
N ILE A 4 0.62 3.30 10.52
CA ILE A 4 0.99 3.04 9.12
C ILE A 4 2.35 3.69 8.85
N THR A 5 3.32 2.89 8.41
CA THR A 5 4.64 3.35 8.04
C THR A 5 4.93 3.06 6.57
N VAL A 6 5.80 3.88 5.98
CA VAL A 6 6.30 3.67 4.61
C VAL A 6 7.80 3.44 4.72
N SER A 7 8.35 2.48 3.99
CA SER A 7 9.79 2.26 3.93
C SER A 7 10.48 3.32 3.07
N ASP A 8 11.79 3.48 3.26
CA ASP A 8 12.58 4.43 2.47
C ASP A 8 12.61 4.05 0.98
N SER A 9 12.57 2.75 0.67
CA SER A 9 12.50 2.22 -0.70
C SER A 9 11.19 2.60 -1.37
N ALA A 10 10.06 2.39 -0.68
CA ALA A 10 8.74 2.74 -1.19
C ALA A 10 8.63 4.25 -1.40
N ALA A 11 9.04 5.05 -0.40
CA ALA A 11 9.02 6.49 -0.50
C ALA A 11 9.85 7.01 -1.70
N LYS A 12 11.07 6.52 -1.89
CA LYS A 12 11.91 6.89 -3.05
C LYS A 12 11.23 6.55 -4.38
N ARG A 13 10.59 5.38 -4.46
CA ARG A 13 9.89 4.97 -5.69
C ARG A 13 8.71 5.88 -5.98
N ILE A 14 7.91 6.20 -4.96
CA ILE A 14 6.75 7.08 -5.08
C ILE A 14 7.17 8.47 -5.50
N ALA A 15 8.20 9.05 -4.87
CA ALA A 15 8.75 10.34 -5.23
C ALA A 15 9.24 10.35 -6.70
N LYS A 16 9.86 9.26 -7.17
CA LYS A 16 10.29 9.12 -8.56
C LYS A 16 9.11 9.05 -9.54
N ILE A 17 8.04 8.35 -9.18
CA ILE A 17 6.81 8.28 -9.99
C ILE A 17 6.16 9.67 -10.07
N LEU A 18 5.95 10.33 -8.92
CA LEU A 18 5.39 11.69 -8.87
C LEU A 18 6.23 12.69 -9.65
N GLY A 19 7.56 12.59 -9.58
CA GLY A 19 8.46 13.42 -10.39
C GLY A 19 8.42 13.13 -11.89
N SER A 20 7.92 11.97 -12.30
CA SER A 20 7.76 11.60 -13.71
C SER A 20 6.37 11.90 -14.26
N GLU A 21 5.36 12.06 -13.40
CA GLU A 21 3.96 12.29 -13.74
C GLU A 21 3.56 13.74 -13.41
N PRO A 22 3.71 14.69 -14.37
CA PRO A 22 3.38 16.08 -14.14
C PRO A 22 1.88 16.25 -13.89
N GLY A 23 1.53 16.90 -12.78
CA GLY A 23 0.15 17.14 -12.37
C GLY A 23 -0.34 16.23 -11.24
N LYS A 24 0.37 15.13 -10.96
CA LYS A 24 0.06 14.27 -9.81
C LYS A 24 0.85 14.74 -8.60
N THR A 25 0.15 14.97 -7.49
CA THR A 25 0.74 15.54 -6.27
C THR A 25 0.93 14.49 -5.19
N ALA A 26 0.20 13.37 -5.26
CA ALA A 26 0.28 12.30 -4.28
C ALA A 26 -0.12 10.93 -4.84
N LEU A 27 0.31 9.88 -4.16
CA LEU A 27 -0.11 8.50 -4.44
C LEU A 27 -1.18 8.10 -3.42
N ARG A 28 -2.41 7.84 -3.88
CA ARG A 28 -3.48 7.27 -3.07
C ARG A 28 -3.36 5.75 -3.01
N VAL A 29 -3.46 5.21 -1.81
CA VAL A 29 -3.43 3.79 -1.51
C VAL A 29 -4.78 3.37 -0.95
N SER A 30 -5.36 2.35 -1.58
CA SER A 30 -6.67 1.80 -1.21
C SER A 30 -6.56 0.29 -1.09
N VAL A 31 -7.22 -0.31 -0.10
CA VAL A 31 -7.30 -1.77 0.02
C VAL A 31 -8.50 -2.26 -0.78
N GLU A 32 -8.26 -3.15 -1.74
CA GLU A 32 -9.29 -3.90 -2.45
C GLU A 32 -9.29 -5.36 -1.97
N GLY A 33 -10.47 -5.89 -1.62
CA GLY A 33 -10.61 -7.29 -1.25
C GLY A 33 -10.33 -8.20 -2.45
N GLY A 34 -9.22 -8.95 -2.42
CA GLY A 34 -8.79 -9.85 -3.49
C GLY A 34 -9.30 -11.28 -3.29
N GLY A 35 -10.60 -11.52 -3.49
CA GLY A 35 -11.18 -12.88 -3.56
C GLY A 35 -10.78 -13.83 -2.42
N CYS A 36 -10.76 -15.15 -2.69
CA CYS A 36 -10.47 -16.20 -1.70
C CYS A 36 -9.03 -16.21 -1.13
N SER A 37 -8.12 -15.35 -1.61
CA SER A 37 -6.67 -15.53 -1.39
C SER A 37 -5.94 -14.34 -0.77
N GLY A 38 -6.58 -13.19 -0.56
CA GLY A 38 -5.96 -12.10 0.20
C GLY A 38 -6.51 -10.71 -0.08
N PHE A 39 -5.89 -9.72 0.55
CA PHE A 39 -6.13 -8.31 0.25
C PHE A 39 -5.17 -7.87 -0.86
N SER A 40 -5.71 -7.16 -1.84
CA SER A 40 -4.94 -6.44 -2.85
C SER A 40 -4.86 -4.98 -2.46
N TYR A 41 -3.77 -4.33 -2.83
CA TYR A 41 -3.60 -2.90 -2.60
C TYR A 41 -3.54 -2.20 -3.94
N LYS A 42 -4.39 -1.19 -4.08
CA LYS A 42 -4.49 -0.35 -5.25
C LYS A 42 -3.71 0.95 -5.00
N TYR A 43 -3.00 1.38 -6.03
CA TYR A 43 -2.19 2.58 -6.02
C TYR A 43 -2.64 3.49 -7.15
N ASP A 44 -3.24 4.62 -6.82
CA ASP A 44 -3.76 5.59 -7.78
C ASP A 44 -3.01 6.92 -7.62
N LEU A 45 -2.52 7.48 -8.72
CA LEU A 45 -1.91 8.81 -8.68
C LEU A 45 -3.01 9.87 -8.74
N VAL A 46 -3.04 10.73 -7.74
CA VAL A 46 -4.03 11.81 -7.63
C VAL A 46 -3.35 13.17 -7.58
N ASP A 47 -4.06 14.16 -8.07
CA ASP A 47 -3.66 15.57 -8.10
C ASP A 47 -4.12 16.32 -6.83
N GLU A 48 -5.17 15.84 -6.16
CA GLU A 48 -5.68 16.40 -4.91
C GLU A 48 -5.95 15.31 -3.85
N GLN A 49 -5.87 15.70 -2.58
CA GLN A 49 -6.26 14.87 -1.44
C GLN A 49 -7.71 15.15 -1.05
N THR A 50 -8.41 14.14 -0.52
CA THR A 50 -9.73 14.34 0.09
C THR A 50 -9.63 14.56 1.61
N ASP A 51 -10.65 15.16 2.22
CA ASP A 51 -10.64 15.52 3.65
C ASP A 51 -10.59 14.27 4.57
N ASP A 52 -11.13 13.16 4.09
CA ASP A 52 -11.11 11.87 4.77
C ASP A 52 -9.79 11.08 4.54
N ASP A 53 -8.87 11.56 3.69
CA ASP A 53 -7.61 10.87 3.43
C ASP A 53 -6.58 11.14 4.53
N ILE A 54 -5.87 10.09 4.93
CA ILE A 54 -4.68 10.22 5.77
C ILE A 54 -3.47 10.54 4.88
N VAL A 55 -2.83 11.67 5.16
CA VAL A 55 -1.61 12.09 4.49
C VAL A 55 -0.38 11.55 5.23
N ILE A 56 0.45 10.80 4.51
CA ILE A 56 1.73 10.31 4.97
C ILE A 56 2.82 10.86 4.07
N GLU A 57 3.70 11.68 4.64
CA GLU A 57 4.82 12.27 3.93
C GLU A 57 6.13 11.60 4.38
N LYS A 58 6.86 11.02 3.43
CA LYS A 58 8.17 10.42 3.70
C LYS A 58 9.13 10.66 2.55
N LEU A 59 10.34 11.13 2.84
CA LEU A 59 11.39 11.41 1.84
C LEU A 59 10.91 12.21 0.60
N GLY A 60 9.95 13.12 0.79
CA GLY A 60 9.37 13.92 -0.31
C GLY A 60 8.31 13.18 -1.15
N ALA A 61 7.98 11.94 -0.83
CA ALA A 61 6.78 11.28 -1.33
C ALA A 61 5.57 11.63 -0.46
N LYS A 62 4.47 12.00 -1.11
CA LYS A 62 3.17 12.17 -0.47
C LYS A 62 2.30 10.95 -0.79
N VAL A 63 1.88 10.25 0.26
CA VAL A 63 1.01 9.09 0.18
C VAL A 63 -0.30 9.43 0.88
N LEU A 64 -1.41 9.13 0.22
CA LEU A 64 -2.75 9.32 0.75
C LEU A 64 -3.35 7.95 1.01
N ILE A 65 -4.03 7.78 2.13
CA ILE A 65 -4.71 6.52 2.47
C ILE A 65 -6.16 6.84 2.77
N ASP A 66 -7.05 6.18 2.03
CA ASP A 66 -8.48 6.33 2.22
C ASP A 66 -8.90 5.89 3.63
N SER A 67 -9.77 6.65 4.30
CA SER A 67 -10.25 6.36 5.66
C SER A 67 -10.81 4.95 5.82
N ILE A 68 -11.43 4.38 4.78
CA ILE A 68 -11.96 3.01 4.79
C ILE A 68 -10.82 1.99 4.82
N SER A 69 -9.68 2.31 4.21
CA SER A 69 -8.49 1.47 4.14
C SER A 69 -7.63 1.56 5.40
N VAL A 70 -7.67 2.68 6.12
CA VAL A 70 -6.93 2.89 7.38
C VAL A 70 -7.04 1.74 8.37
N PRO A 71 -8.23 1.25 8.77
CA PRO A 71 -8.32 0.15 9.73
C PRO A 71 -7.72 -1.16 9.23
N TYR A 72 -7.69 -1.37 7.90
CA TYR A 72 -7.03 -2.54 7.31
C TYR A 72 -5.51 -2.36 7.24
N MET A 73 -5.02 -1.13 7.12
CA MET A 73 -3.60 -0.82 7.03
C MET A 73 -2.99 -0.42 8.37
N ASP A 74 -3.77 -0.26 9.44
CA ASP A 74 -3.26 0.19 10.73
C ASP A 74 -2.16 -0.75 11.25
N GLY A 75 -1.02 -0.19 11.63
CA GLY A 75 0.17 -0.95 12.01
C GLY A 75 0.94 -1.59 10.86
N SER A 76 0.55 -1.35 9.60
CA SER A 76 1.21 -1.92 8.43
C SER A 76 2.39 -1.08 7.96
N GLU A 77 3.40 -1.77 7.42
CA GLU A 77 4.55 -1.14 6.76
C GLU A 77 4.47 -1.35 5.25
N ILE A 78 4.46 -0.25 4.49
CA ILE A 78 4.50 -0.26 3.03
C ILE A 78 5.96 -0.27 2.58
N ASP A 79 6.41 -1.40 2.05
CA ASP A 79 7.75 -1.58 1.49
C ASP A 79 7.72 -1.72 -0.03
N PHE A 80 8.85 -1.47 -0.68
CA PHE A 80 9.00 -1.63 -2.12
C PHE A 80 10.26 -2.44 -2.43
N VAL A 81 10.03 -3.56 -3.10
CA VAL A 81 11.06 -4.51 -3.48
C VAL A 81 11.37 -4.32 -4.96
N ASP A 82 12.63 -3.97 -5.24
CA ASP A 82 13.21 -3.78 -6.57
C ASP A 82 14.34 -4.80 -6.73
N ASP A 83 14.01 -5.95 -7.31
CA ASP A 83 14.96 -7.02 -7.57
C ASP A 83 15.04 -7.32 -9.07
N LEU A 84 16.02 -8.13 -9.46
CA LEU A 84 16.18 -8.63 -10.83
C LEU A 84 14.91 -9.33 -11.37
N MET A 85 14.08 -9.89 -10.48
CA MET A 85 12.83 -10.54 -10.84
C MET A 85 11.67 -9.55 -11.11
N GLY A 86 11.78 -8.31 -10.65
CA GLY A 86 10.77 -7.29 -10.89
C GLY A 86 10.61 -6.29 -9.75
N GLN A 87 9.70 -5.36 -9.99
CA GLN A 87 9.33 -4.28 -9.08
C GLN A 87 7.96 -4.56 -8.48
N SER A 88 7.88 -4.68 -7.15
CA SER A 88 6.61 -4.92 -6.46
C SER A 88 6.53 -4.18 -5.14
N PHE A 89 5.34 -3.65 -4.84
CA PHE A 89 5.04 -3.12 -3.50
C PHE A 89 4.66 -4.30 -2.59
N GLN A 90 5.31 -4.37 -1.43
CA GLN A 90 5.00 -5.34 -0.39
C GLN A 90 4.47 -4.63 0.83
N ILE A 91 3.30 -5.03 1.30
CA ILE A 91 2.71 -4.45 2.50
C ILE A 91 2.77 -5.49 3.61
N ARG A 92 3.55 -5.17 4.64
CA ARG A 92 3.69 -5.98 5.84
C ARG A 92 2.64 -5.54 6.83
N ASN A 93 1.49 -6.20 6.77
CA ASN A 93 0.38 -5.93 7.66
C ASN A 93 0.34 -6.98 8.78
N PRO A 94 0.60 -6.61 10.05
CA PRO A 94 0.54 -7.55 11.16
C PRO A 94 -0.89 -8.08 11.41
N ASN A 95 -1.92 -7.34 11.00
CA ASN A 95 -3.32 -7.75 11.06
C ASN A 95 -3.72 -8.65 9.88
N ALA A 96 -2.95 -8.66 8.79
CA ALA A 96 -3.15 -9.59 7.69
C ALA A 96 -2.60 -10.97 8.06
N THR A 97 -3.36 -11.72 8.86
CA THR A 97 -3.15 -13.16 8.97
C THR A 97 -3.43 -13.80 7.61
N SER A 98 -2.37 -14.15 6.88
CA SER A 98 -2.42 -15.05 5.72
C SER A 98 -3.01 -16.40 6.15
N SER A 99 -4.33 -16.52 6.21
CA SER A 99 -5.02 -17.80 6.30
C SER A 99 -5.28 -18.32 4.88
N CYS A 100 -4.22 -18.51 4.10
CA CYS A 100 -4.29 -19.46 2.98
C CYS A 100 -3.83 -20.82 3.50
N GLY A 101 -4.65 -21.38 4.39
CA GLY A 101 -4.54 -22.76 4.88
C GLY A 101 -5.00 -23.77 3.82
N CYS A 102 -4.58 -23.64 2.56
CA CYS A 102 -4.74 -24.70 1.58
C CYS A 102 -3.44 -25.51 1.46
N GLY A 103 -2.94 -25.95 2.63
CA GLY A 103 -2.11 -27.14 2.69
C GLY A 103 -3.01 -28.33 2.41
N THR A 104 -3.05 -28.75 1.15
CA THR A 104 -3.59 -30.03 0.67
C THR A 104 -5.09 -30.31 0.88
N SER A 105 -5.70 -30.77 -0.20
CA SER A 105 -6.86 -31.66 -0.25
C SER A 105 -7.26 -32.28 1.09
N PHE A 106 -8.48 -32.00 1.55
CA PHE A 106 -9.27 -33.00 2.27
C PHE A 106 -10.64 -33.08 1.59
N ALA A 107 -10.85 -34.21 0.92
CA ALA A 107 -12.17 -34.75 0.63
C ALA A 107 -12.79 -35.26 1.93
N ILE A 108 -14.12 -35.20 1.96
CA ILE A 108 -15.04 -35.61 3.03
C ILE A 108 -14.74 -37.01 3.57
#